data_AF-A0A6B0T590-F1
#
_entry.id   AF-A0A6B0T590-F1
#
_cell.length_a   1.000
_cell.length_b   1.000
_cell.length_c   1.000
_cell.angle_alpha   90.00
_cell.angle_beta   90.00
_cell.angle_gamma   90.00
#
_symmetry.space_group_name_H-M   'P 1'
#
loop_
_entity.id
_entity.type
_entity.pdbx_description
1 polymer ?
#
loop_
_entity_poly.entity_id
_entity_poly.type
_entity_poly.pdbx_seq_one_letter_code
_entity_poly.pdbx_strand_id
1 'polypeptide(L)'
;MEQWDREAAVDRVERLVETVEDEQMPVPVREIWVYGDVALGLDPVERLDIYLTKDILLHDDADREAHFREEYGIESVGKTVRAEWAETHPEYLRATAGGHAAPEKCLAAHLLEDDEPIHLEVCNASFEDNVRQRLQGALARENYGEIIDPRGVCLWMEGTRSSEAVEKLRAGEFVFPTLPEALEMLGADADTAEEAADVLAGSRKQQVGSSVRGDVI
;
A
#
# COMPACT_ATOMS: atom_id res chain seq x y z
N MET A 1 -15.20 6.67 15.32
CA MET A 1 -14.61 6.33 14.00
C MET A 1 -14.53 7.62 13.24
N GLU A 2 -13.31 8.13 13.07
CA GLU A 2 -13.07 9.21 12.13
C GLU A 2 -13.26 8.63 10.73
N GLN A 3 -14.14 9.28 9.97
CA GLN A 3 -14.43 8.97 8.59
C GLN A 3 -14.03 10.18 7.77
N TRP A 4 -13.62 9.95 6.55
CA TRP A 4 -13.18 11.00 5.64
C TRP A 4 -14.38 11.41 4.78
N ASP A 5 -14.55 12.71 4.56
CA ASP A 5 -15.22 13.16 3.35
C ASP A 5 -14.36 12.73 2.15
N ARG A 6 -14.99 12.30 1.06
CA ARG A 6 -14.27 11.84 -0.13
C ARG A 6 -13.24 12.85 -0.62
N GLU A 7 -13.53 14.14 -0.58
CA GLU A 7 -12.60 15.19 -1.00
C GLU A 7 -11.33 15.20 -0.14
N ALA A 8 -11.50 15.12 1.20
CA ALA A 8 -10.39 15.05 2.13
C ALA A 8 -9.56 13.76 1.97
N ALA A 9 -10.23 12.65 1.66
CA ALA A 9 -9.59 11.37 1.36
C ALA A 9 -8.70 11.47 0.12
N VAL A 10 -9.21 12.08 -0.97
CA VAL A 10 -8.43 12.29 -2.20
C VAL A 10 -7.27 13.25 -1.95
N ASP A 11 -7.48 14.37 -1.24
CA ASP A 11 -6.42 15.32 -0.88
C ASP A 11 -5.29 14.65 -0.10
N ARG A 12 -5.60 13.70 0.78
CA ARG A 12 -4.59 12.98 1.57
C ARG A 12 -3.73 12.06 0.74
N VAL A 13 -4.35 11.34 -0.20
CA VAL A 13 -3.63 10.46 -1.12
C VAL A 13 -2.78 11.27 -2.08
N GLU A 14 -3.30 12.40 -2.55
CA GLU A 14 -2.56 13.38 -3.36
C GLU A 14 -1.30 13.87 -2.63
N ARG A 15 -1.38 14.24 -1.34
CA ARG A 15 -0.21 14.55 -0.53
C ARG A 15 0.79 13.39 -0.41
N LEU A 16 0.30 12.15 -0.27
CA LEU A 16 1.17 10.98 -0.22
C LEU A 16 1.96 10.80 -1.53
N VAL A 17 1.29 10.97 -2.67
CA VAL A 17 1.92 10.91 -3.99
C VAL A 17 2.95 12.04 -4.14
N GLU A 18 2.62 13.26 -3.71
CA GLU A 18 3.56 14.41 -3.71
C GLU A 18 4.79 14.13 -2.86
N THR A 19 4.64 13.58 -1.66
CA THR A 19 5.78 13.19 -0.82
C THR A 19 6.69 12.17 -1.52
N VAL A 20 6.12 11.15 -2.18
CA VAL A 20 6.91 10.16 -2.93
C VAL A 20 7.59 10.76 -4.17
N GLU A 21 6.95 11.74 -4.81
CA GLU A 21 7.47 12.44 -5.99
C GLU A 21 8.64 13.37 -5.63
N ASP A 22 8.52 14.12 -4.53
CA ASP A 22 9.44 15.21 -4.18
C ASP A 22 10.54 14.82 -3.18
N GLU A 23 10.35 13.79 -2.36
CA GLU A 23 11.27 13.39 -1.31
C GLU A 23 11.99 12.06 -1.60
N GLN A 24 13.20 11.90 -1.04
CA GLN A 24 13.89 10.62 -1.09
C GLN A 24 13.19 9.65 -0.13
N MET A 25 12.66 8.55 -0.68
CA MET A 25 12.05 7.47 0.11
C MET A 25 13.10 6.49 0.65
N PRO A 26 12.80 5.74 1.75
CA PRO A 26 13.71 4.73 2.31
C PRO A 26 14.11 3.64 1.31
N VAL A 27 13.28 3.42 0.30
CA VAL A 27 13.50 2.52 -0.85
C VAL A 27 12.83 3.16 -2.07
N PRO A 28 13.28 2.86 -3.30
CA PRO A 28 12.57 3.33 -4.49
C PRO A 28 11.12 2.83 -4.49
N VAL A 29 10.18 3.75 -4.67
CA VAL A 29 8.78 3.42 -4.93
C VAL A 29 8.62 3.33 -6.44
N ARG A 30 7.73 2.47 -6.92
CA ARG A 30 7.44 2.29 -8.36
C ARG A 30 6.00 2.56 -8.74
N GLU A 31 5.05 2.23 -7.88
CA GLU A 31 3.62 2.42 -8.16
C GLU A 31 2.90 2.83 -6.87
N ILE A 32 1.89 3.69 -7.02
CA ILE A 32 0.93 4.00 -5.95
C ILE A 32 -0.47 3.84 -6.54
N TRP A 33 -1.25 2.98 -5.91
CA TRP A 33 -2.64 2.71 -6.24
C TRP A 33 -3.52 2.95 -5.03
N VAL A 34 -4.77 3.33 -5.29
CA VAL A 34 -5.84 3.26 -4.28
C VAL A 34 -6.89 2.26 -4.71
N TYR A 35 -7.52 1.62 -3.73
CA TYR A 35 -8.64 0.71 -3.92
C TYR A 35 -9.68 0.94 -2.82
N GLY A 36 -10.72 0.11 -2.75
CA GLY A 36 -11.73 0.22 -1.70
C GLY A 36 -12.61 1.47 -1.82
N ASP A 37 -12.99 2.07 -0.69
CA ASP A 37 -13.95 3.17 -0.58
C ASP A 37 -13.70 4.32 -1.57
N VAL A 38 -12.47 4.82 -1.60
CA VAL A 38 -12.10 5.99 -2.39
C VAL A 38 -12.15 5.70 -3.89
N ALA A 39 -11.68 4.51 -4.31
CA ALA A 39 -11.74 4.09 -5.72
C ALA A 39 -13.18 3.89 -6.18
N LEU A 40 -14.04 3.35 -5.31
CA LEU A 40 -15.46 3.12 -5.59
C LEU A 40 -16.33 4.38 -5.47
N GLY A 41 -15.72 5.54 -5.16
CA GLY A 41 -16.40 6.83 -5.07
C GLY A 41 -17.36 6.95 -3.88
N LEU A 42 -17.19 6.13 -2.84
CA LEU A 42 -18.01 6.18 -1.64
C LEU A 42 -17.74 7.48 -0.86
N ASP A 43 -18.79 7.95 -0.19
CA ASP A 43 -18.76 9.12 0.69
C ASP A 43 -19.80 8.92 1.81
N PRO A 44 -19.38 8.79 3.08
CA PRO A 44 -18.01 8.92 3.58
C PRO A 44 -17.08 7.76 3.17
N VAL A 45 -15.78 8.03 3.23
CA VAL A 45 -14.70 7.04 3.12
C VAL A 45 -14.34 6.57 4.54
N GLU A 46 -14.60 5.30 4.86
CA GLU A 46 -14.35 4.73 6.19
C GLU A 46 -12.87 4.50 6.46
N ARG A 47 -12.13 4.11 5.41
CA ARG A 47 -10.68 3.87 5.44
C ARG A 47 -10.09 4.13 4.07
N LEU A 48 -8.87 4.67 4.02
CA LEU A 48 -8.09 4.77 2.80
C LEU A 48 -7.26 3.51 2.60
N ASP A 49 -7.51 2.79 1.50
CA ASP A 49 -6.76 1.61 1.12
C ASP A 49 -5.75 1.97 0.02
N ILE A 50 -4.47 1.84 0.34
CA ILE A 50 -3.35 2.26 -0.52
C ILE A 50 -2.43 1.07 -0.76
N TYR A 51 -2.08 0.84 -2.01
CA TYR A 51 -1.08 -0.14 -2.41
C TYR A 51 0.15 0.57 -2.97
N LEU A 52 1.32 0.22 -2.45
CA LEU A 52 2.60 0.79 -2.82
C LEU A 52 3.55 -0.32 -3.30
N THR A 53 3.93 -0.24 -4.56
CA THR A 53 4.98 -1.10 -5.13
C THR A 53 6.33 -0.45 -4.85
N LYS A 54 7.27 -1.22 -4.29
CA LYS A 54 8.64 -0.78 -4.04
C LYS A 54 9.67 -1.68 -4.72
N ASP A 55 10.85 -1.14 -4.98
CA ASP A 55 12.00 -1.95 -5.33
C ASP A 55 12.68 -2.55 -4.10
N ILE A 56 13.38 -3.65 -4.33
CA ILE A 56 14.31 -4.23 -3.36
C ILE A 56 15.66 -3.55 -3.56
N LEU A 57 16.15 -2.87 -2.53
CA LEU A 57 17.53 -2.41 -2.52
C LEU A 57 18.47 -3.61 -2.42
N LEU A 58 19.47 -3.65 -3.30
CA LEU A 58 20.55 -4.61 -3.26
C LEU A 58 21.86 -3.87 -3.03
N HIS A 59 22.17 -3.60 -1.75
CA HIS A 59 23.42 -2.97 -1.30
C HIS A 59 23.60 -1.54 -1.87
N ASP A 60 22.97 -0.57 -1.19
CA ASP A 60 23.06 0.87 -1.51
C ASP A 60 24.42 1.44 -1.04
N ASP A 61 24.67 1.41 0.27
CA ASP A 61 25.93 1.83 0.90
C ASP A 61 26.18 0.98 2.15
N ALA A 62 26.60 -0.26 1.93
CA ALA A 62 26.76 -1.25 3.00
C ALA A 62 27.86 -0.89 4.03
N ASP A 63 28.82 -0.03 3.65
CA ASP A 63 29.90 0.41 4.53
C ASP A 63 29.38 1.31 5.67
N ARG A 64 28.22 1.96 5.46
CA ARG A 64 27.56 2.80 6.47
C ARG A 64 26.75 2.03 7.52
N GLU A 65 26.52 0.73 7.33
CA GLU A 65 25.71 -0.10 8.27
C GLU A 65 26.24 -0.05 9.71
N ALA A 66 27.56 -0.02 9.90
CA ALA A 66 28.18 -0.04 11.23
C ALA A 66 27.71 1.14 12.09
N HIS A 67 27.59 2.33 11.49
CA HIS A 67 27.13 3.53 12.16
C HIS A 67 25.69 3.39 12.69
N PHE A 68 24.76 2.94 11.83
CA PHE A 68 23.36 2.78 12.22
C PHE A 68 23.13 1.70 13.27
N ARG A 69 23.91 0.62 13.21
CA ARG A 69 23.87 -0.43 14.22
C ARG A 69 24.40 0.07 15.57
N GLU A 70 25.46 0.86 15.58
CA GLU A 70 26.02 1.42 16.82
C GLU A 70 25.11 2.48 17.45
N GLU A 71 24.51 3.36 16.63
CA GLU A 71 23.72 4.49 17.11
C GLU A 71 22.25 4.11 17.39
N TYR A 72 21.61 3.40 16.47
CA TYR A 72 20.17 3.09 16.54
C TYR A 72 19.89 1.63 16.89
N GLY A 73 20.90 0.77 16.92
CA GLY A 73 20.72 -0.67 17.15
C GLY A 73 20.03 -1.39 16.00
N ILE A 74 20.05 -0.82 14.79
CA ILE A 74 19.35 -1.35 13.61
C ILE A 74 20.36 -1.82 12.58
N GLU A 75 20.23 -3.09 12.18
CA GLU A 75 21.06 -3.71 11.15
C GLU A 75 20.48 -3.46 9.74
N SER A 76 21.30 -3.68 8.70
CA SER A 76 20.88 -3.65 7.29
C SER A 76 20.48 -2.27 6.71
N VAL A 77 20.65 -1.18 7.45
CA VAL A 77 20.66 0.17 6.85
C VAL A 77 21.84 0.30 5.89
N GLY A 78 21.60 0.85 4.70
CA GLY A 78 22.54 0.81 3.57
C GLY A 78 22.47 -0.48 2.74
N LYS A 79 21.67 -1.47 3.15
CA LYS A 79 21.45 -2.71 2.39
C LYS A 79 20.00 -2.85 1.92
N THR A 80 19.06 -2.76 2.85
CA THR A 80 17.61 -2.92 2.60
C THR A 80 16.85 -1.61 2.63
N VAL A 81 17.45 -0.57 3.20
CA VAL A 81 16.97 0.82 3.27
C VAL A 81 18.13 1.74 2.94
N ARG A 82 17.88 2.85 2.24
CA ARG A 82 18.91 3.83 1.84
C ARG A 82 19.58 4.43 3.08
N ALA A 83 20.91 4.50 3.05
CA ALA A 83 21.66 5.11 4.15
C ALA A 83 21.44 6.63 4.20
N GLU A 84 21.48 7.31 3.05
CA GLU A 84 21.28 8.76 2.94
C GLU A 84 19.91 9.21 3.48
N TRP A 85 18.85 8.45 3.16
CA TRP A 85 17.52 8.68 3.72
C TRP A 85 17.53 8.56 5.24
N ALA A 86 18.15 7.51 5.78
CA ALA A 86 18.19 7.27 7.22
C ALA A 86 19.03 8.31 7.99
N GLU A 87 20.03 8.93 7.35
CA GLU A 87 20.76 10.07 7.93
C GLU A 87 19.88 11.32 8.03
N THR A 88 19.00 11.52 7.04
CA THR A 88 18.12 12.69 6.96
C THR A 88 16.84 12.53 7.79
N HIS A 89 16.33 11.30 7.88
CA HIS A 89 15.06 10.95 8.54
C HIS A 89 15.20 9.82 9.57
N PRO A 90 16.11 9.92 10.55
CA PRO A 90 16.31 8.87 11.55
C PRO A 90 15.05 8.60 12.39
N GLU A 91 14.15 9.57 12.55
CA GLU A 91 12.88 9.45 13.28
C GLU A 91 11.89 8.46 12.64
N TYR A 92 12.01 8.19 11.34
CA TYR A 92 11.17 7.24 10.61
C TYR A 92 11.79 5.84 10.52
N LEU A 93 13.00 5.66 11.05
CA LEU A 93 13.66 4.36 10.99
C LEU A 93 12.89 3.33 11.85
N ARG A 94 12.53 2.20 11.24
CA ARG A 94 11.81 1.11 11.89
C ARG A 94 12.47 -0.23 11.60
N ALA A 95 12.45 -1.12 12.59
CA ALA A 95 13.03 -2.45 12.48
C ALA A 95 11.97 -3.57 12.52
N THR A 96 12.36 -4.71 12.00
CA THR A 96 11.72 -6.00 12.25
C THR A 96 11.94 -6.40 13.72
N ALA A 97 11.21 -7.41 14.20
CA ALA A 97 11.44 -7.97 15.54
C ALA A 97 12.87 -8.54 15.71
N GLY A 98 13.54 -8.89 14.61
CA GLY A 98 14.93 -9.36 14.60
C GLY A 98 15.98 -8.24 14.60
N GLY A 99 15.59 -6.96 14.61
CA GLY A 99 16.52 -5.83 14.63
C GLY A 99 17.03 -5.37 13.26
N HIS A 100 16.58 -5.95 12.16
CA HIS A 100 16.91 -5.51 10.81
C HIS A 100 15.98 -4.39 10.34
N ALA A 101 16.50 -3.41 9.61
CA ALA A 101 15.73 -2.35 8.96
C ALA A 101 14.58 -2.94 8.12
N ALA A 102 13.36 -2.45 8.37
CA ALA A 102 12.13 -2.93 7.75
C ALA A 102 11.61 -1.88 6.76
N PRO A 103 11.90 -2.00 5.45
CA PRO A 103 11.60 -0.95 4.48
C PRO A 103 10.11 -0.61 4.42
N GLU A 104 9.22 -1.59 4.56
CA GLU A 104 7.76 -1.38 4.58
C GLU A 104 7.31 -0.55 5.79
N LYS A 105 7.93 -0.77 6.95
CA LYS A 105 7.65 0.01 8.17
C LYS A 105 8.25 1.40 8.11
N CYS A 106 9.42 1.55 7.50
CA CYS A 106 10.05 2.85 7.26
C CYS A 106 9.19 3.69 6.30
N LEU A 107 8.70 3.10 5.21
CA LEU A 107 7.77 3.76 4.29
C LEU A 107 6.51 4.21 5.01
N ALA A 108 5.88 3.32 5.79
CA ALA A 108 4.70 3.68 6.56
C ALA A 108 4.98 4.82 7.55
N ALA A 109 6.10 4.79 8.26
CA ALA A 109 6.45 5.83 9.24
C ALA A 109 6.75 7.19 8.59
N HIS A 110 7.26 7.22 7.35
CA HIS A 110 7.51 8.46 6.60
C HIS A 110 6.21 8.99 5.97
N LEU A 111 5.37 8.11 5.43
CA LEU A 111 4.21 8.51 4.62
C LEU A 111 2.93 8.74 5.43
N LEU A 112 2.82 8.16 6.62
CA LEU A 112 1.57 8.14 7.41
C LEU A 112 1.76 8.85 8.75
N GLU A 113 0.71 9.53 9.21
CA GLU A 113 0.63 10.00 10.59
C GLU A 113 0.11 8.88 11.49
N ASP A 114 0.44 8.93 12.79
CA ASP A 114 -0.08 7.97 13.77
C ASP A 114 -1.62 8.04 13.83
N ASP A 115 -2.27 6.88 13.93
CA ASP A 115 -3.73 6.70 14.07
C ASP A 115 -4.62 7.11 12.86
N GLU A 116 -4.06 7.48 11.70
CA GLU A 116 -4.87 7.69 10.49
C GLU A 116 -5.55 6.37 10.05
N PRO A 117 -6.86 6.34 9.68
CA PRO A 117 -7.50 5.12 9.21
C PRO A 117 -7.08 4.87 7.74
N ILE A 118 -5.82 4.49 7.59
CA ILE A 118 -5.16 4.14 6.34
C ILE A 118 -4.69 2.69 6.47
N HIS A 119 -5.02 1.89 5.48
CA HIS A 119 -4.39 0.60 5.27
C HIS A 119 -3.38 0.73 4.14
N LEU A 120 -2.12 0.44 4.46
CA LEU A 120 -1.02 0.48 3.51
C LEU A 120 -0.51 -0.94 3.24
N GLU A 121 -0.72 -1.41 2.01
CA GLU A 121 -0.09 -2.60 1.46
C GLU A 121 1.21 -2.19 0.79
N VAL A 122 2.35 -2.76 1.23
CA VAL A 122 3.66 -2.52 0.62
C VAL A 122 4.21 -3.83 0.08
N CYS A 123 4.54 -3.87 -1.21
CA CYS A 123 5.04 -5.07 -1.86
C CYS A 123 6.10 -4.77 -2.93
N ASN A 124 6.85 -5.78 -3.34
CA ASN A 124 7.77 -5.72 -4.48
C ASN A 124 7.12 -6.14 -5.81
N ALA A 125 5.93 -6.73 -5.78
CA ALA A 125 5.14 -7.03 -6.97
C ALA A 125 4.25 -5.83 -7.35
N SER A 126 4.01 -5.65 -8.66
CA SER A 126 3.03 -4.67 -9.15
C SER A 126 1.65 -4.93 -8.55
N PHE A 127 0.80 -3.89 -8.47
CA PHE A 127 -0.55 -4.03 -7.92
C PHE A 127 -1.33 -5.15 -8.62
N GLU A 128 -1.37 -5.13 -9.95
CA GLU A 128 -2.14 -6.10 -10.71
C GLU A 128 -1.60 -7.54 -10.57
N ASP A 129 -0.27 -7.70 -10.53
CA ASP A 129 0.32 -9.03 -10.36
C ASP A 129 0.03 -9.59 -8.98
N ASN A 130 0.12 -8.77 -7.94
CA ASN A 130 -0.16 -9.20 -6.57
C ASN A 130 -1.65 -9.52 -6.39
N VAL A 131 -2.55 -8.72 -6.96
CA VAL A 131 -3.99 -9.03 -7.02
C VAL A 131 -4.23 -10.42 -7.63
N ARG A 132 -3.61 -10.71 -8.78
CA ARG A 132 -3.74 -12.04 -9.42
C ARG A 132 -3.15 -13.16 -8.57
N GLN A 133 -1.96 -12.97 -8.02
CA GLN A 133 -1.26 -14.00 -7.24
C GLN A 133 -1.97 -14.30 -5.92
N ARG A 134 -2.41 -13.27 -5.18
CA ARG A 134 -3.19 -13.46 -3.95
C ARG A 134 -4.55 -14.06 -4.23
N LEU A 135 -5.22 -13.70 -5.33
CA LEU A 135 -6.45 -14.38 -5.74
C LEU A 135 -6.21 -15.87 -5.97
N GLN A 136 -5.23 -16.24 -6.80
CA GLN A 136 -4.89 -17.65 -7.04
C GLN A 136 -4.53 -18.39 -5.75
N GLY A 137 -3.75 -17.75 -4.88
CA GLY A 137 -3.34 -18.30 -3.59
C GLY A 137 -4.50 -18.47 -2.61
N ALA A 138 -5.49 -17.58 -2.64
CA ALA A 138 -6.70 -17.63 -1.84
C ALA A 138 -7.66 -18.71 -2.35
N LEU A 139 -7.88 -18.80 -3.67
CA LEU A 139 -8.69 -19.85 -4.29
C LEU A 139 -8.13 -21.25 -3.99
N ALA A 140 -6.81 -21.42 -4.08
CA ALA A 140 -6.17 -22.70 -3.82
C ALA A 140 -6.22 -23.16 -2.34
N ARG A 141 -6.47 -22.22 -1.41
CA ARG A 141 -6.43 -22.47 0.04
C ARG A 141 -7.75 -22.15 0.75
N GLU A 142 -8.78 -21.75 0.01
CA GLU A 142 -10.05 -21.25 0.52
C GLU A 142 -9.86 -20.16 1.60
N ASN A 143 -8.89 -19.26 1.39
CA ASN A 143 -8.54 -18.19 2.33
C ASN A 143 -8.78 -16.80 1.71
N TYR A 144 -10.05 -16.46 1.51
CA TYR A 144 -10.46 -15.27 0.75
C TYR A 144 -10.13 -13.93 1.42
N GLY A 145 -9.83 -13.93 2.74
CA GLY A 145 -9.40 -12.72 3.45
C GLY A 145 -8.06 -12.15 2.96
N GLU A 146 -7.31 -12.93 2.19
CA GLU A 146 -6.03 -12.51 1.61
C GLU A 146 -6.18 -11.79 0.27
N ILE A 147 -7.37 -11.81 -0.33
CA ILE A 147 -7.61 -11.19 -1.65
C ILE A 147 -7.51 -9.67 -1.52
N ILE A 148 -6.79 -9.04 -2.46
CA ILE A 148 -6.81 -7.59 -2.67
C ILE A 148 -7.94 -7.28 -3.63
N ASP A 149 -8.75 -6.26 -3.33
CA ASP A 149 -9.82 -5.81 -4.23
C ASP A 149 -9.22 -5.37 -5.57
N PRO A 150 -9.57 -6.01 -6.70
CA PRO A 150 -8.98 -5.71 -8.00
C PRO A 150 -9.41 -4.35 -8.58
N ARG A 151 -10.38 -3.67 -7.97
CA ARG A 151 -10.94 -2.40 -8.44
C ARG A 151 -10.09 -1.22 -7.96
N GLY A 152 -8.89 -1.13 -8.50
CA GLY A 152 -7.89 -0.11 -8.16
C GLY A 152 -7.78 1.03 -9.16
N VAL A 153 -7.29 2.17 -8.70
CA VAL A 153 -6.93 3.35 -9.50
C VAL A 153 -5.45 3.66 -9.31
N CYS A 154 -4.69 3.66 -10.41
CA CYS A 154 -3.27 4.04 -10.40
C CYS A 154 -3.13 5.56 -10.36
N LEU A 155 -2.40 6.07 -9.38
CA LEU A 155 -2.17 7.51 -9.19
C LEU A 155 -0.75 7.92 -9.51
N TRP A 156 0.19 6.99 -9.37
CA TRP A 156 1.60 7.21 -9.67
C TRP A 156 2.24 5.92 -10.19
N MET A 157 3.03 6.03 -11.25
CA MET A 157 3.73 4.92 -11.86
C MET A 157 5.06 5.40 -12.46
N GLU A 158 6.16 4.78 -12.04
CA GLU A 158 7.51 4.98 -12.59
C GLU A 158 7.88 6.48 -12.70
N GLY A 159 7.68 7.23 -11.62
CA GLY A 159 7.99 8.67 -11.56
C GLY A 159 6.97 9.57 -12.25
N THR A 160 5.84 9.04 -12.71
CA THR A 160 4.79 9.83 -13.37
C THR A 160 3.50 9.80 -12.57
N ARG A 161 3.04 10.98 -12.15
CA ARG A 161 1.74 11.17 -11.49
C ARG A 161 0.61 11.33 -12.52
N SER A 162 -0.57 10.77 -12.22
CA SER A 162 -1.78 10.89 -13.04
C SER A 162 -2.75 11.93 -12.45
N SER A 163 -2.67 13.18 -12.91
CA SER A 163 -3.61 14.24 -12.51
C SER A 163 -5.06 13.91 -12.92
N GLU A 164 -5.26 13.29 -14.09
CA GLU A 164 -6.59 12.88 -14.56
C GLU A 164 -7.23 11.84 -13.62
N ALA A 165 -6.44 10.89 -13.10
CA ALA A 165 -6.97 9.90 -12.17
C ALA A 165 -7.41 10.55 -10.85
N VAL A 166 -6.64 11.53 -10.34
CA VAL A 166 -7.00 12.30 -9.14
C VAL A 166 -8.29 13.10 -9.36
N GLU A 167 -8.43 13.78 -10.50
CA GLU A 167 -9.66 14.51 -10.86
C GLU A 167 -10.88 13.58 -10.90
N LYS A 168 -10.74 12.41 -11.55
CA LYS A 168 -11.80 11.40 -11.62
C LYS A 168 -12.17 10.80 -10.27
N LEU A 169 -11.19 10.59 -9.37
CA LEU A 169 -11.46 10.15 -8.00
C LEU A 169 -12.30 11.19 -7.26
N ARG A 170 -11.90 12.48 -7.36
CA ARG A 170 -12.61 13.58 -6.71
C ARG A 170 -14.05 13.71 -7.21
N ALA A 171 -14.26 13.51 -8.51
CA ALA A 171 -15.58 13.52 -9.13
C ALA A 171 -16.40 12.23 -8.89
N GLY A 172 -15.74 11.12 -8.50
CA GLY A 172 -16.38 9.80 -8.38
C GLY A 172 -16.76 9.21 -9.73
N GLU A 173 -15.94 9.43 -10.77
CA GLU A 173 -16.24 9.10 -12.17
C GLU A 173 -15.77 7.70 -12.60
N PHE A 174 -15.06 6.98 -11.73
CA PHE A 174 -14.64 5.62 -12.04
C PHE A 174 -15.84 4.66 -12.06
N VAL A 175 -15.92 3.86 -13.12
CA VAL A 175 -16.93 2.82 -13.27
C VAL A 175 -16.23 1.48 -13.21
N PHE A 176 -16.49 0.74 -12.13
CA PHE A 176 -15.98 -0.61 -11.92
C PHE A 176 -17.10 -1.65 -12.07
N PRO A 177 -16.78 -2.89 -12.47
CA PRO A 177 -17.69 -4.01 -12.26
C PRO A 177 -17.95 -4.23 -10.77
N THR A 178 -18.96 -5.04 -10.46
CA THR A 178 -19.14 -5.52 -9.09
C THR A 178 -17.93 -6.35 -8.64
N LEU A 179 -17.74 -6.53 -7.33
CA LEU A 179 -16.61 -7.31 -6.82
C LEU A 179 -16.61 -8.75 -7.35
N PRO A 180 -17.74 -9.51 -7.32
CA PRO A 180 -17.77 -10.85 -7.91
C PRO A 180 -17.38 -10.85 -9.40
N GLU A 181 -17.97 -9.95 -10.21
CA GLU A 181 -17.64 -9.84 -11.64
C GLU A 181 -16.15 -9.54 -11.86
N ALA A 182 -15.54 -8.68 -11.04
CA ALA A 182 -14.11 -8.39 -11.12
C ALA A 182 -13.24 -9.61 -10.80
N LEU A 183 -13.65 -10.43 -9.83
CA LEU A 183 -12.96 -11.68 -9.47
C LEU A 183 -13.14 -12.75 -10.54
N GLU A 184 -14.32 -12.86 -11.15
CA GLU A 184 -14.58 -13.75 -12.30
C GLU A 184 -13.71 -13.39 -13.50
N MET A 185 -13.56 -12.10 -13.80
CA MET A 185 -12.67 -11.61 -14.86
C MET A 185 -11.19 -11.99 -14.61
N LEU A 186 -10.82 -12.27 -13.36
CA LEU A 186 -9.47 -12.72 -12.97
C LEU A 186 -9.36 -14.25 -12.82
N GLY A 187 -10.44 -14.99 -13.10
CA GLY A 187 -10.42 -16.44 -13.21
C GLY A 187 -11.04 -17.20 -12.04
N ALA A 188 -11.72 -16.54 -11.10
CA ALA A 188 -12.60 -17.23 -10.16
C ALA A 188 -13.87 -17.74 -10.89
N ASP A 189 -14.43 -18.87 -10.47
CA ASP A 189 -15.78 -19.24 -10.87
C ASP A 189 -16.83 -18.39 -10.12
N ALA A 190 -18.04 -18.30 -10.66
CA ALA A 190 -19.08 -17.41 -10.16
C ALA A 190 -19.45 -17.67 -8.69
N ASP A 191 -19.65 -18.94 -8.30
CA ASP A 191 -20.03 -19.30 -6.92
C ASP A 191 -18.91 -18.90 -5.94
N THR A 192 -17.65 -19.17 -6.30
CA THR A 192 -16.48 -18.80 -5.48
C THR A 192 -16.26 -17.28 -5.44
N ALA A 193 -16.53 -16.57 -6.54
CA ALA A 193 -16.41 -15.12 -6.62
C ALA A 193 -17.43 -14.42 -5.71
N GLU A 194 -18.67 -14.93 -5.64
CA GLU A 194 -19.68 -14.46 -4.70
C GLU A 194 -19.25 -14.70 -3.25
N GLU A 195 -18.80 -15.92 -2.92
CA GLU A 195 -18.34 -16.25 -1.56
C GLU A 195 -17.15 -15.38 -1.11
N ALA A 196 -16.16 -15.22 -2.00
CA ALA A 196 -15.00 -14.37 -1.74
C ALA A 196 -15.40 -12.90 -1.54
N ALA A 197 -16.32 -12.39 -2.35
CA ALA A 197 -16.82 -11.02 -2.21
C ALA A 197 -17.53 -10.80 -0.86
N ASP A 198 -18.30 -11.77 -0.38
CA ASP A 198 -18.95 -11.71 0.93
C ASP A 198 -17.93 -11.69 2.08
N VAL A 199 -16.87 -12.51 1.99
CA VAL A 199 -15.78 -12.52 2.98
C VAL A 199 -15.06 -11.16 3.02
N LEU A 200 -14.76 -10.58 1.85
CA LEU A 200 -14.12 -9.27 1.76
C LEU A 200 -15.02 -8.15 2.32
N ALA A 201 -16.32 -8.17 1.97
CA ALA A 201 -17.28 -7.22 2.51
C ALA A 201 -17.44 -7.34 4.04
N GLY A 202 -17.40 -8.55 4.57
CA GLY A 202 -17.43 -8.81 6.02
C GLY A 202 -16.17 -8.35 6.74
N SER A 203 -15.00 -8.49 6.10
CA SER A 203 -13.70 -8.08 6.65
C SER A 203 -13.59 -6.56 6.68
N ARG A 204 -14.00 -5.86 5.61
CA ARG A 204 -14.01 -4.39 5.54
C ARG A 204 -14.77 -3.74 6.70
N LYS A 205 -15.94 -4.29 7.05
CA LYS A 205 -16.77 -3.80 8.18
C LYS A 205 -16.11 -3.94 9.56
N GLN A 206 -15.09 -4.79 9.69
CA GLN A 206 -14.42 -5.05 10.96
C GLN A 206 -13.09 -4.30 11.09
N GLN A 207 -12.59 -3.72 10.01
CA GLN A 207 -11.29 -3.07 9.99
C GLN A 207 -11.40 -1.64 10.52
N VAL A 208 -10.66 -1.34 11.59
CA VAL A 208 -10.63 -0.04 12.27
C VAL A 208 -9.18 0.38 12.49
N GLY A 209 -8.87 1.64 12.20
CA GLY A 209 -7.54 2.24 12.45
C GLY A 209 -6.50 1.96 11.36
N SER A 210 -5.27 2.43 11.62
CA SER A 210 -4.13 2.25 10.71
C SER A 210 -3.68 0.79 10.68
N SER A 211 -3.34 0.26 9.51
CA SER A 211 -2.60 -1.00 9.43
C SER A 211 -1.63 -1.02 8.28
N VAL A 212 -0.48 -1.65 8.50
CA VAL A 212 0.57 -1.81 7.49
C VAL A 212 0.74 -3.30 7.26
N ARG A 213 0.58 -3.72 6.01
CA ARG A 213 0.88 -5.08 5.58
C ARG A 213 2.02 -5.03 4.58
N GLY A 214 3.14 -5.64 4.96
CA GLY A 214 4.33 -5.76 4.11
C GLY A 214 4.50 -7.20 3.69
N ASP A 215 4.50 -7.47 2.39
CA ASP A 215 4.81 -8.79 1.84
C ASP A 215 5.99 -8.66 0.86
N VAL A 216 6.95 -9.57 1.00
CA VAL A 216 7.98 -9.81 -0.02
C VAL A 216 7.60 -11.08 -0.74
N ILE A 217 7.27 -10.97 -2.01
CA ILE A 217 6.91 -12.10 -2.88
C ILE A 217 8.13 -12.56 -3.68
#